data_AF-A0A6J7GFR1-F1
#
_entry.id   AF-A0A6J7GFR1-F1
#
_cell.length_a   1.000
_cell.length_b   1.000
_cell.length_c   1.000
_cell.angle_alpha   90.00
_cell.angle_beta   90.00
_cell.angle_gamma   90.00
#
_symmetry.space_group_name_H-M   'P 1'
#
loop_
_entity.id
_entity.type
_entity.pdbx_description
1 polymer ?
#
loop_
_entity_poly.entity_id
_entity_poly.type
_entity_poly.pdbx_seq_one_letter_code
_entity_poly.pdbx_strand_id
1 'polypeptide(L)'
;MNTVRSRIGQNKKYDPIPKTLFEVALTQMSNEDLLPAVVDREKETLAARKARFEKDALVFTSQLYGAALRYTKNTHDAQDLVQDTYAKAFTSFHQFEPGTNLKAWLYRILTTTFINNYRKDQRRPKISAGEIEDWQIADASSHTSDQGKSAEDEVLENIADKDVKEALAAMPEEFRMAVYLSDVEGFSYKEVAEITGVPTGTVMSRLHRGRKLLRASLADYAKSRGFGSEKAGDKK
;
A
#
# COMPACT_ATOMS: atom_id res chain seq x y z
N MET A 1 46.40 56.79 68.29
CA MET A 1 47.18 55.74 67.59
C MET A 1 46.21 54.69 67.09
N ASN A 2 46.04 54.69 65.78
CA ASN A 2 45.11 53.87 65.02
C ASN A 2 45.64 52.45 64.82
N THR A 3 44.72 51.50 64.64
CA THR A 3 44.83 50.26 63.83
C THR A 3 45.78 49.18 64.38
N VAL A 4 45.44 47.89 64.46
CA VAL A 4 45.23 46.96 63.34
C VAL A 4 44.44 45.72 63.83
N ARG A 5 43.61 45.15 62.93
CA ARG A 5 43.07 43.77 62.87
C ARG A 5 41.65 43.52 63.38
N SER A 6 40.68 43.92 62.55
CA SER A 6 39.53 43.07 62.24
C SER A 6 39.42 42.97 60.72
N ARG A 7 39.85 41.84 60.15
CA ARG A 7 39.48 41.41 58.80
C ARG A 7 38.71 40.11 58.97
N ILE A 8 37.41 40.14 58.79
CA ILE A 8 36.57 39.04 58.28
C ILE A 8 35.23 39.67 57.86
N GLY A 9 34.77 39.36 56.65
CA GLY A 9 33.36 39.49 56.28
C GLY A 9 33.00 40.73 55.46
N GLN A 10 33.40 40.78 54.18
CA GLN A 10 32.58 41.47 53.18
C GLN A 10 32.21 40.44 52.11
N ASN A 11 30.96 39.97 52.22
CA ASN A 11 30.29 39.13 51.23
C ASN A 11 30.19 39.95 49.94
N LYS A 12 30.95 39.56 48.90
CA LYS A 12 30.71 40.08 47.55
C LYS A 12 29.29 39.65 47.16
N LYS A 13 28.36 40.61 47.09
CA LYS A 13 27.08 40.43 46.40
C LYS A 13 27.42 40.04 44.95
N TYR A 14 27.04 38.84 44.54
CA TYR A 14 27.02 38.49 43.13
C TYR A 14 25.93 39.32 42.47
N ASP A 15 26.30 40.16 41.51
CA ASP A 15 25.33 40.71 40.57
C ASP A 15 24.76 39.55 39.74
N PRO A 16 23.43 39.46 39.57
CA PRO A 16 22.84 38.39 38.78
C PRO A 16 23.33 38.49 37.33
N ILE A 17 23.84 37.36 36.80
CA ILE A 17 24.24 37.25 35.40
C ILE A 17 23.05 37.67 34.52
N PRO A 18 23.20 38.60 33.56
CA PRO A 18 22.11 38.95 32.67
C PRO A 18 21.70 37.70 31.90
N LYS A 19 20.41 37.34 32.01
CA LYS A 19 19.83 36.19 31.32
C LYS A 19 20.25 36.20 29.86
N THR A 20 20.75 35.07 29.37
CA THR A 20 21.12 34.95 27.95
C THR A 20 19.89 35.19 27.08
N LEU A 21 20.07 35.64 25.82
CA LEU A 21 18.96 35.77 24.86
C LEU A 21 18.13 34.46 24.76
N PHE A 22 18.78 33.32 24.99
CA PHE A 22 18.14 32.01 25.06
C PHE A 22 17.25 31.82 26.31
N GLU A 23 17.70 32.25 27.49
CA GLU A 23 16.89 32.22 28.72
C GLU A 23 15.78 33.28 28.73
N VAL A 24 16.02 34.44 28.13
CA VAL A 24 14.98 35.46 27.91
C VAL A 24 13.93 34.93 26.93
N ALA A 25 14.35 34.28 25.84
CA ALA A 25 13.43 33.59 24.93
C ALA A 25 12.67 32.46 25.63
N LEU A 26 13.32 31.63 26.46
CA LEU A 26 12.65 30.58 27.23
C LEU A 26 11.63 31.15 28.24
N THR A 27 11.94 32.29 28.85
CA THR A 27 11.05 32.98 29.81
C THR A 27 9.90 33.71 29.09
N GLN A 28 10.13 34.23 27.88
CA GLN A 28 9.07 34.81 27.04
C GLN A 28 8.17 33.73 26.42
N MET A 29 8.71 32.53 26.17
CA MET A 29 7.97 31.36 25.68
C MET A 29 7.11 30.69 26.76
N SER A 30 7.24 31.05 28.04
CA SER A 30 6.51 30.38 29.14
C SER A 30 5.27 31.12 29.62
N ASN A 31 4.97 32.35 29.16
CA ASN A 31 4.02 33.22 29.86
C ASN A 31 2.79 33.74 29.08
N GLU A 32 2.62 33.47 27.78
CA GLU A 32 1.46 34.04 27.05
C GLU A 32 0.40 33.05 26.52
N ASP A 33 0.65 31.74 26.46
CA ASP A 33 -0.29 30.79 25.82
C ASP A 33 -0.56 29.51 26.63
N LEU A 34 -0.59 29.60 27.97
CA LEU A 34 -1.18 28.51 28.75
C LEU A 34 -2.70 28.58 28.59
N LEU A 35 -3.28 27.62 27.85
CA LEU A 35 -4.72 27.40 27.77
C LEU A 35 -5.34 27.52 29.16
N PRO A 36 -6.56 28.07 29.31
CA PRO A 36 -7.19 28.22 30.61
C PRO A 36 -7.11 26.89 31.36
N ALA A 37 -6.39 26.91 32.50
CA ALA A 37 -5.94 25.73 33.22
C ALA A 37 -7.07 24.84 33.80
N VAL A 38 -8.33 25.22 33.57
CA VAL A 38 -9.50 24.54 34.11
C VAL A 38 -10.61 24.51 33.05
N VAL A 39 -10.53 23.55 32.12
CA VAL A 39 -11.66 23.19 31.25
C VAL A 39 -12.26 21.87 31.76
N ASP A 40 -13.55 21.89 32.12
CA ASP A 40 -14.28 20.68 32.52
C ASP A 40 -14.57 19.81 31.29
N ARG A 41 -13.65 18.87 31.02
CA ARG A 41 -13.65 17.99 29.83
C ARG A 41 -14.86 17.08 29.74
N GLU A 42 -15.43 16.69 30.89
CA GLU A 42 -16.57 15.77 30.98
C GLU A 42 -17.89 16.46 30.59
N LYS A 43 -17.97 17.79 30.73
CA LYS A 43 -19.16 18.59 30.40
C LYS A 43 -19.05 19.36 29.09
N GLU A 44 -17.92 19.25 28.39
CA GLU A 44 -17.68 19.99 27.15
C GLU A 44 -18.49 19.39 25.98
N THR A 45 -19.35 20.21 25.37
CA THR A 45 -20.07 19.81 24.15
C THR A 45 -19.12 19.75 22.95
N LEU A 46 -19.47 18.97 21.93
CA LEU A 46 -18.67 18.87 20.70
C LEU A 46 -18.43 20.24 20.03
N ALA A 47 -19.45 21.12 20.06
CA ALA A 47 -19.36 22.48 19.52
C ALA A 47 -18.37 23.35 20.30
N ALA A 48 -18.40 23.29 21.64
CA ALA A 48 -17.44 24.00 22.49
C ALA A 48 -16.01 23.49 22.26
N ARG A 49 -15.83 22.16 22.15
CA ARG A 49 -14.53 21.55 21.83
C ARG A 49 -13.98 22.00 20.49
N LYS A 50 -14.84 22.07 19.46
CA LYS A 50 -14.46 22.54 18.12
C LYS A 50 -14.00 23.99 18.16
N ALA A 51 -14.78 24.87 18.79
CA ALA A 51 -14.40 26.28 18.93
C ALA A 51 -13.07 26.46 19.69
N ARG A 52 -12.85 25.67 20.75
CA ARG A 52 -11.59 25.64 21.49
C ARG A 52 -10.43 25.20 20.60
N PHE A 53 -10.59 24.09 19.88
CA PHE A 53 -9.56 23.59 18.97
C PHE A 53 -9.21 24.62 17.89
N GLU A 54 -10.21 25.24 17.26
CA GLU A 54 -9.98 26.26 16.24
C GLU A 54 -9.20 27.44 16.79
N LYS A 55 -9.57 27.95 17.96
CA LYS A 55 -8.88 29.06 18.63
C LYS A 55 -7.43 28.72 18.98
N ASP A 56 -7.22 27.54 19.56
CA ASP A 56 -5.93 27.21 20.19
C ASP A 56 -4.94 26.58 19.20
N ALA A 57 -5.43 25.75 18.28
CA ALA A 57 -4.58 24.95 17.40
C ALA A 57 -4.28 25.63 16.05
N LEU A 58 -5.22 26.41 15.48
CA LEU A 58 -5.02 27.01 14.15
C LEU A 58 -3.96 28.12 14.13
N VAL A 59 -3.67 28.74 15.28
CA VAL A 59 -2.59 29.74 15.41
C VAL A 59 -1.22 29.16 15.02
N PHE A 60 -1.03 27.85 15.18
CA PHE A 60 0.21 27.16 14.84
C PHE A 60 0.31 26.71 13.37
N THR A 61 -0.71 26.98 12.53
CA THR A 61 -0.77 26.47 11.15
C THR A 61 0.47 26.86 10.34
N SER A 62 0.86 28.15 10.37
CA SER A 62 2.02 28.65 9.62
C SER A 62 3.34 28.02 10.09
N GLN A 63 3.47 27.73 11.39
CA GLN A 63 4.66 27.10 11.96
C GLN A 63 4.74 25.61 11.59
N LEU A 64 3.62 24.90 11.67
CA LEU A 64 3.52 23.49 11.26
C LEU A 64 3.74 23.35 9.76
N TYR A 65 3.21 24.25 8.94
CA TYR A 65 3.45 24.27 7.51
C TYR A 65 4.92 24.50 7.17
N GLY A 66 5.59 25.44 7.84
CA GLY A 66 7.03 25.64 7.69
C GLY A 66 7.87 24.41 8.06
N ALA A 67 7.42 23.62 9.05
CA ALA A 67 8.05 22.35 9.40
C ALA A 67 7.75 21.24 8.38
N ALA A 68 6.50 21.15 7.92
CA ALA A 68 6.06 20.20 6.90
C ALA A 68 6.85 20.38 5.59
N LEU A 69 7.04 21.63 5.15
CA LEU A 69 7.87 21.95 3.97
C LEU A 69 9.31 21.46 4.12
N ARG A 70 9.90 21.50 5.32
CA ARG A 70 11.25 20.97 5.56
C ARG A 70 11.29 19.44 5.50
N TYR A 71 10.19 18.77 5.81
CA TYR A 71 10.08 17.31 5.76
C TYR A 71 9.81 16.80 4.35
N THR A 72 8.85 17.39 3.63
CA THR A 72 8.39 16.90 2.32
C THR A 72 9.17 17.50 1.16
N LYS A 73 9.73 18.71 1.31
CA LYS A 73 10.36 19.50 0.23
C LYS A 73 9.45 19.76 -0.98
N ASN A 74 8.14 19.56 -0.82
CA ASN A 74 7.11 19.76 -1.84
C ASN A 74 5.93 20.49 -1.19
N THR A 75 5.47 21.55 -1.87
CA THR A 75 4.35 22.40 -1.42
C THR A 75 3.06 21.59 -1.24
N HIS A 76 2.72 20.72 -2.19
CA HIS A 76 1.48 19.93 -2.15
C HIS A 76 1.52 18.91 -1.02
N ASP A 77 2.58 18.11 -0.95
CA ASP A 77 2.76 17.12 0.12
C ASP A 77 2.81 17.78 1.52
N ALA A 78 3.34 19.01 1.62
CA ALA A 78 3.34 19.74 2.88
C ALA A 78 1.93 20.18 3.30
N GLN A 79 1.09 20.60 2.36
CA GLN A 79 -0.31 20.95 2.64
C GLN A 79 -1.09 19.72 3.11
N ASP A 80 -0.91 18.59 2.43
CA ASP A 80 -1.55 17.31 2.78
C ASP A 80 -1.11 16.83 4.16
N LEU A 81 0.20 16.90 4.46
CA LEU A 81 0.74 16.53 5.77
C LEU A 81 0.16 17.39 6.90
N VAL A 82 0.00 18.70 6.67
CA VAL A 82 -0.62 19.60 7.65
C VAL A 82 -2.10 19.28 7.84
N GLN A 83 -2.83 19.03 6.75
CA GLN A 83 -4.24 18.61 6.83
C GLN A 83 -4.42 17.32 7.63
N ASP A 84 -3.66 16.28 7.29
CA ASP A 84 -3.69 14.99 8.00
C ASP A 84 -3.38 15.16 9.50
N THR A 85 -2.44 16.06 9.81
CA THR A 85 -2.06 16.37 11.19
C THR A 85 -3.20 17.00 11.95
N TYR A 86 -3.88 17.99 11.37
CA TYR A 86 -5.04 18.63 12.01
C TYR A 86 -6.25 17.69 12.11
N ALA A 87 -6.48 16.82 11.12
CA ALA A 87 -7.56 15.83 11.19
C ALA A 87 -7.35 14.83 12.35
N LYS A 88 -6.11 14.34 12.52
CA LYS A 88 -5.75 13.45 13.64
C LYS A 88 -5.76 14.20 14.97
N ALA A 89 -5.23 15.42 14.99
CA ALA A 89 -5.22 16.24 16.19
C ALA A 89 -6.64 16.54 16.68
N PHE A 90 -7.56 16.90 15.79
CA PHE A 90 -8.96 17.14 16.14
C PHE A 90 -9.63 15.90 16.74
N THR A 91 -9.39 14.74 16.13
CA THR A 91 -9.93 13.45 16.61
C THR A 91 -9.42 13.11 18.00
N SER A 92 -8.14 13.36 18.29
CA SER A 92 -7.52 13.05 19.60
C SER A 92 -7.54 14.23 20.59
N PHE A 93 -8.12 15.38 20.24
CA PHE A 93 -8.04 16.61 21.05
C PHE A 93 -8.71 16.49 22.41
N HIS A 94 -9.68 15.58 22.56
CA HIS A 94 -10.31 15.30 23.84
C HIS A 94 -9.35 14.68 24.87
N GLN A 95 -8.25 14.08 24.42
CA GLN A 95 -7.22 13.47 25.28
C GLN A 95 -6.13 14.47 25.69
N PHE A 96 -6.08 15.65 25.04
CA PHE A 96 -5.10 16.66 25.34
C PHE A 96 -5.41 17.33 26.70
N GLU A 97 -4.39 17.46 27.55
CA GLU A 97 -4.49 18.11 28.86
C GLU A 97 -4.25 19.63 28.70
N PRO A 98 -5.25 20.48 28.99
CA PRO A 98 -5.07 21.93 29.00
C PRO A 98 -3.94 22.36 29.93
N GLY A 99 -3.15 23.36 29.53
CA GLY A 99 -1.97 23.82 30.29
C GLY A 99 -0.69 23.04 30.00
N THR A 100 -0.74 21.96 29.21
CA THR A 100 0.45 21.35 28.61
C THR A 100 0.83 22.03 27.29
N ASN A 101 2.02 21.75 26.76
CA ASN A 101 2.52 22.41 25.55
C ASN A 101 1.82 21.87 24.28
N LEU A 102 0.76 22.57 23.85
CA LEU A 102 -0.02 22.23 22.66
C LEU A 102 0.84 22.19 21.39
N LYS A 103 1.77 23.14 21.25
CA LYS A 103 2.69 23.18 20.11
C LYS A 103 3.52 21.89 20.04
N ALA A 104 4.15 21.49 21.13
CA ALA A 104 4.94 20.25 21.16
C ALA A 104 4.09 19.01 20.82
N TRP A 105 2.84 18.98 21.28
CA TRP A 105 1.89 17.91 20.97
C TRP A 105 1.55 17.86 19.48
N LEU A 106 1.24 19.01 18.85
CA LEU A 106 0.98 19.10 17.41
C LEU A 106 2.20 18.70 16.57
N TYR A 107 3.41 19.14 16.95
CA TYR A 107 4.65 18.73 16.28
C TYR A 107 4.90 17.21 16.40
N ARG A 108 4.51 16.58 17.52
CA ARG A 108 4.60 15.12 17.65
C ARG A 108 3.65 14.40 16.71
N ILE A 109 2.42 14.88 16.54
CA ILE A 109 1.46 14.32 15.59
C ILE A 109 1.96 14.50 14.15
N LEU A 110 2.48 15.69 13.81
CA LEU A 110 3.07 16.00 12.50
C LEU A 110 4.18 15.02 12.14
N THR A 111 5.18 14.88 13.02
CA THR A 111 6.35 14.00 12.80
C THR A 111 5.93 12.54 12.70
N THR A 112 5.01 12.10 13.56
CA THR A 112 4.51 10.71 13.52
C THR A 112 3.75 10.43 12.23
N THR A 113 2.93 11.38 11.76
CA THR A 113 2.21 11.28 10.49
C THR A 113 3.16 11.23 9.31
N PHE A 114 4.17 12.09 9.27
CA PHE A 114 5.20 12.07 8.25
C PHE A 114 5.93 10.72 8.18
N ILE A 115 6.38 10.20 9.32
CA ILE A 115 7.06 8.89 9.38
C ILE A 115 6.15 7.77 8.89
N ASN A 116 4.86 7.80 9.24
CA ASN A 116 3.90 6.79 8.82
C ASN A 116 3.64 6.86 7.31
N ASN A 117 3.48 8.05 6.75
CA ASN A 117 3.31 8.26 5.31
C ASN A 117 4.57 7.78 4.57
N TYR A 118 5.75 8.18 5.02
CA TYR A 118 7.03 7.72 4.46
C TYR A 118 7.15 6.18 4.46
N ARG A 119 6.81 5.52 5.58
CA ARG A 119 6.82 4.04 5.67
C ARG A 119 5.76 3.37 4.78
N LYS A 120 4.65 4.06 4.51
CA LYS A 120 3.59 3.57 3.61
C LYS A 120 4.07 3.66 2.16
N ASP A 121 4.70 4.76 1.79
CA ASP A 121 5.20 4.98 0.43
C ASP A 121 6.38 4.07 0.10
N GLN A 122 7.23 3.73 1.07
CA GLN A 122 8.27 2.69 0.90
C GLN A 122 7.71 1.29 0.60
N ARG A 123 6.46 1.00 1.00
CA ARG A 123 5.81 -0.29 0.74
C ARG A 123 4.94 -0.29 -0.52
N ARG A 124 4.72 0.88 -1.12
CA ARG A 124 3.93 1.01 -2.35
C ARG A 124 4.84 0.72 -3.55
N PRO A 125 4.30 0.11 -4.62
CA PRO A 125 4.98 0.08 -5.90
C PRO A 125 5.38 1.50 -6.31
N LYS A 126 6.62 1.67 -6.77
CA LYS A 126 7.09 2.97 -7.28
C LYS A 126 6.42 3.20 -8.62
N ILE A 127 5.56 4.22 -8.68
CA ILE A 127 4.90 4.64 -9.91
C ILE A 127 5.70 5.84 -10.44
N SER A 128 6.19 5.76 -11.68
CA SER A 128 6.75 6.92 -12.37
C SER A 128 5.61 7.84 -12.79
N ALA A 129 5.70 9.14 -12.47
CA ALA A 129 4.68 10.14 -12.82
C ALA A 129 4.82 10.67 -14.26
N GLY A 130 5.55 9.95 -15.13
CA GLY A 130 5.81 10.33 -16.51
C GLY A 130 4.80 9.74 -17.48
N GLU A 131 4.75 10.31 -18.68
CA GLU A 131 4.11 9.65 -19.82
C GLU A 131 4.84 8.33 -20.10
N ILE A 132 4.07 7.30 -20.43
CA ILE A 132 4.62 5.97 -20.72
C ILE A 132 5.06 5.97 -22.17
N GLU A 133 6.34 5.76 -22.42
CA GLU A 133 6.88 5.63 -23.77
C GLU A 133 6.69 4.21 -24.31
N ASP A 134 6.57 4.06 -25.63
CA ASP A 134 6.27 2.78 -26.29
C ASP A 134 7.28 1.67 -25.93
N TRP A 135 8.55 2.00 -25.73
CA TRP A 135 9.56 1.02 -25.31
C TRP A 135 9.33 0.50 -23.88
N GLN A 136 8.76 1.31 -22.99
CA GLN A 136 8.42 0.89 -21.62
C GLN A 136 7.26 -0.10 -21.63
N ILE A 137 6.31 0.09 -22.56
CA ILE A 137 5.20 -0.83 -22.78
C ILE A 137 5.73 -2.16 -23.33
N ALA A 138 6.62 -2.10 -24.33
CA ALA A 138 7.23 -3.30 -24.91
C ALA A 138 8.02 -4.11 -23.86
N ASP A 139 8.86 -3.46 -23.06
CA ASP A 139 9.63 -4.10 -21.98
C ASP A 139 8.71 -4.77 -20.95
N ALA A 140 7.67 -4.07 -20.49
CA ALA A 140 6.70 -4.62 -19.54
C ALA A 140 5.84 -5.76 -20.15
N SER A 141 5.51 -5.69 -21.44
CA SER A 141 4.71 -6.70 -22.12
C SER A 141 5.39 -8.07 -22.15
N SER A 142 6.73 -8.10 -22.22
CA SER A 142 7.55 -9.33 -22.16
C SER A 142 7.45 -10.09 -20.83
N HIS A 143 6.88 -9.47 -19.78
CA HIS A 143 6.64 -10.11 -18.49
C HIS A 143 5.15 -10.39 -18.21
N THR A 144 4.29 -10.09 -19.17
CA THR A 144 2.84 -10.33 -19.08
C THR A 144 2.50 -11.73 -19.61
N SER A 145 1.40 -12.33 -19.14
CA SER A 145 0.95 -13.65 -19.59
C SER A 145 0.76 -13.76 -21.10
N ASP A 146 0.44 -12.64 -21.74
CA ASP A 146 0.22 -12.54 -23.18
C ASP A 146 1.45 -12.07 -23.95
N GLN A 147 2.57 -11.79 -23.28
CA GLN A 147 3.88 -11.50 -23.89
C GLN A 147 3.88 -10.39 -24.97
N GLY A 148 2.86 -9.54 -25.01
CA GLY A 148 2.71 -8.53 -26.08
C GLY A 148 2.39 -9.13 -27.44
N LYS A 149 1.59 -10.21 -27.48
CA LYS A 149 1.15 -10.86 -28.73
C LYS A 149 0.64 -9.85 -29.76
N SER A 150 1.04 -10.07 -31.01
CA SER A 150 0.52 -9.34 -32.15
C SER A 150 -0.89 -9.80 -32.48
N ALA A 151 -1.67 -8.95 -33.16
CA ALA A 151 -2.98 -9.35 -33.68
C ALA A 151 -2.89 -10.55 -34.64
N GLU A 152 -1.76 -10.71 -35.33
CA GLU A 152 -1.51 -11.89 -36.17
C GLU A 152 -1.33 -13.18 -35.35
N ASP A 153 -0.67 -13.09 -34.20
CA ASP A 153 -0.46 -14.22 -33.29
C ASP A 153 -1.79 -14.66 -32.68
N GLU A 154 -2.65 -13.71 -32.30
CA GLU A 154 -4.00 -13.99 -31.80
C GLU A 154 -4.86 -14.68 -32.87
N VAL A 155 -4.77 -14.25 -34.13
CA VAL A 155 -5.46 -14.92 -35.25
C VAL A 155 -4.93 -16.34 -35.46
N LEU A 156 -3.61 -16.53 -35.41
CA LEU A 156 -3.00 -17.86 -35.55
C LEU A 156 -3.36 -18.80 -34.40
N GLU A 157 -3.48 -18.31 -33.16
CA GLU A 157 -3.96 -19.09 -32.02
C GLU A 157 -5.44 -19.49 -32.16
N ASN A 158 -6.25 -18.62 -32.76
CA ASN A 158 -7.67 -18.86 -33.01
C ASN A 158 -7.94 -19.78 -34.22
N ILE A 159 -6.96 -19.98 -35.11
CA ILE A 159 -7.04 -21.00 -36.14
C ILE A 159 -6.89 -22.35 -35.45
N ALA A 160 -8.04 -22.95 -35.12
CA ALA A 160 -8.10 -24.25 -34.49
C ALA A 160 -7.25 -25.27 -35.27
N ASP A 161 -6.34 -25.92 -34.54
CA ASP A 161 -5.34 -26.79 -35.10
C ASP A 161 -6.01 -27.93 -35.89
N LYS A 162 -5.74 -27.98 -37.20
CA LYS A 162 -6.41 -28.91 -38.12
C LYS A 162 -6.22 -30.35 -37.67
N ASP A 163 -5.03 -30.67 -37.17
CA ASP A 163 -4.65 -31.99 -36.69
C ASP A 163 -5.49 -32.42 -35.48
N VAL A 164 -5.79 -31.48 -34.56
CA VAL A 164 -6.63 -31.73 -33.38
C VAL A 164 -8.09 -31.93 -33.78
N LYS A 165 -8.60 -31.12 -34.71
CA LYS A 165 -9.96 -31.26 -35.24
C LYS A 165 -10.15 -32.60 -35.94
N GLU A 166 -9.20 -33.00 -36.77
CA GLU A 166 -9.23 -34.29 -37.48
C GLU A 166 -9.15 -35.48 -36.52
N ALA A 167 -8.27 -35.42 -35.51
CA ALA A 167 -8.18 -36.46 -34.48
C ALA A 167 -9.48 -36.61 -33.66
N LEU A 168 -10.11 -35.49 -33.29
CA LEU A 168 -11.42 -35.50 -32.63
C LEU A 168 -12.50 -36.11 -33.54
N ALA A 169 -12.53 -35.72 -34.82
CA ALA A 169 -13.49 -36.21 -35.81
C ALA A 169 -13.31 -37.71 -36.16
N ALA A 170 -12.10 -38.25 -36.03
CA ALA A 170 -11.84 -39.67 -36.26
C ALA A 170 -12.35 -40.58 -35.12
N MET A 171 -12.56 -40.04 -33.91
CA MET A 171 -13.06 -40.82 -32.79
C MET A 171 -14.55 -41.18 -32.94
N PRO A 172 -14.99 -42.36 -32.43
CA PRO A 172 -16.40 -42.64 -32.21
C PRO A 172 -17.08 -41.54 -31.38
N GLU A 173 -18.31 -41.20 -31.75
CA GLU A 173 -19.07 -40.07 -31.19
C GLU A 173 -19.18 -40.12 -29.66
N GLU A 174 -19.41 -41.31 -29.10
CA GLU A 174 -19.53 -41.52 -27.65
C GLU A 174 -18.26 -41.12 -26.87
N PHE A 175 -17.08 -41.32 -27.46
CA PHE A 175 -15.81 -40.95 -26.84
C PHE A 175 -15.49 -39.48 -27.10
N ARG A 176 -15.77 -39.00 -28.31
CA ARG A 176 -15.59 -37.59 -28.69
C ARG A 176 -16.41 -36.66 -27.81
N MET A 177 -17.69 -36.95 -27.62
CA MET A 177 -18.60 -36.11 -26.83
C MET A 177 -18.15 -36.03 -25.37
N ALA A 178 -17.77 -37.18 -24.78
CA ALA A 178 -17.26 -37.21 -23.41
C ALA A 178 -15.99 -36.38 -23.24
N VAL A 179 -15.01 -36.54 -24.15
CA VAL A 179 -13.74 -35.79 -24.10
C VAL A 179 -13.96 -34.30 -24.35
N TYR A 180 -14.80 -33.92 -25.31
CA TYR A 180 -15.09 -32.53 -25.62
C TYR A 180 -15.70 -31.81 -24.41
N LEU A 181 -16.77 -32.37 -23.83
CA LEU A 181 -17.44 -31.76 -22.69
C LEU A 181 -16.54 -31.66 -21.45
N SER A 182 -15.66 -32.63 -21.23
CA SER A 182 -14.74 -32.63 -20.07
C SER A 182 -13.51 -31.77 -20.29
N ASP A 183 -12.76 -32.02 -21.36
CA ASP A 183 -11.38 -31.53 -21.52
C ASP A 183 -11.31 -30.21 -22.32
N VAL A 184 -12.37 -29.86 -23.06
CA VAL A 184 -12.47 -28.60 -23.80
C VAL A 184 -13.41 -27.62 -23.08
N GLU A 185 -14.64 -28.04 -22.79
CA GLU A 185 -15.64 -27.19 -22.11
C GLU A 185 -15.45 -27.12 -20.59
N GLY A 186 -14.78 -28.10 -19.98
CA GLY A 186 -14.47 -28.09 -18.55
C GLY A 186 -15.60 -28.57 -17.61
N PHE A 187 -16.62 -29.25 -18.13
CA PHE A 187 -17.71 -29.78 -17.30
C PHE A 187 -17.22 -30.90 -16.37
N SER A 188 -17.81 -30.96 -15.17
CA SER A 188 -17.55 -32.06 -14.23
C SER A 188 -18.15 -33.38 -14.73
N TYR A 189 -17.60 -34.52 -14.27
CA TYR A 189 -18.08 -35.84 -14.72
C TYR A 189 -19.56 -36.10 -14.39
N LYS A 190 -20.12 -35.42 -13.38
CA LYS A 190 -21.55 -35.49 -13.05
C LYS A 190 -22.38 -34.70 -14.05
N GLU A 191 -21.96 -33.50 -14.42
CA GLU A 191 -22.65 -32.69 -15.44
C GLU A 191 -22.57 -33.35 -16.82
N VAL A 192 -21.42 -33.91 -17.19
CA VAL A 192 -21.29 -34.69 -18.44
C VAL A 192 -22.25 -35.88 -18.45
N ALA A 193 -22.41 -36.58 -17.32
CA ALA A 193 -23.35 -37.70 -17.19
C ALA A 193 -24.81 -37.26 -17.37
N GLU A 194 -25.17 -36.10 -16.82
CA GLU A 194 -26.49 -35.49 -16.98
C GLU A 194 -26.76 -35.06 -18.43
N ILE A 195 -25.81 -34.38 -19.07
CA ILE A 195 -25.90 -33.92 -20.46
C ILE A 195 -26.03 -35.11 -21.42
N THR A 196 -25.25 -36.17 -21.21
CA THR A 196 -25.19 -37.33 -22.13
C THR A 196 -26.17 -38.45 -21.78
N GLY A 197 -26.90 -38.34 -20.67
CA GLY A 197 -27.88 -39.33 -20.23
C GLY A 197 -27.28 -40.70 -19.85
N VAL A 198 -26.00 -40.78 -19.50
CA VAL A 198 -25.34 -42.03 -19.10
C VAL A 198 -24.80 -41.96 -17.67
N PRO A 199 -24.61 -43.11 -16.98
CA PRO A 199 -24.02 -43.12 -15.64
C PRO A 199 -22.61 -42.52 -15.59
N THR A 200 -22.25 -41.88 -14.47
CA THR A 200 -20.92 -41.27 -14.27
C THR A 200 -19.77 -42.28 -14.44
N GLY A 201 -19.96 -43.55 -14.07
CA GLY A 201 -18.96 -44.59 -14.32
C GLY A 201 -18.70 -44.87 -15.81
N THR A 202 -19.74 -44.75 -16.65
CA THR A 202 -19.63 -44.85 -18.10
C THR A 202 -18.89 -43.66 -18.69
N VAL A 203 -19.12 -42.45 -18.17
CA VAL A 203 -18.37 -41.23 -18.54
C VAL A 203 -16.87 -41.43 -18.27
N MET A 204 -16.50 -41.92 -17.07
CA MET A 204 -15.09 -42.19 -16.75
C MET A 204 -14.46 -43.21 -17.70
N SER A 205 -15.17 -44.29 -18.03
CA SER A 205 -14.67 -45.31 -18.96
C SER A 205 -14.50 -44.75 -20.39
N ARG A 206 -15.47 -43.95 -20.85
CA ARG A 206 -15.43 -43.27 -22.15
C ARG A 206 -14.29 -42.25 -22.23
N LEU A 207 -14.08 -41.45 -21.19
CA LEU A 207 -12.97 -40.51 -21.08
C LEU A 207 -11.62 -41.22 -21.12
N HIS A 208 -11.44 -42.28 -20.34
CA HIS A 208 -10.18 -43.03 -20.32
C HIS A 208 -9.84 -43.60 -21.71
N ARG A 209 -10.82 -44.20 -22.39
CA ARG A 209 -10.63 -44.74 -23.74
C ARG A 209 -10.42 -43.64 -24.79
N GLY A 210 -11.21 -42.56 -24.74
CA GLY A 210 -11.09 -41.41 -25.63
C GLY A 210 -9.73 -40.73 -25.53
N ARG A 211 -9.25 -40.45 -24.31
CA ARG A 211 -7.90 -39.90 -24.08
C ARG A 211 -6.80 -40.83 -24.60
N LYS A 212 -6.96 -42.15 -24.47
CA LYS A 212 -6.01 -43.13 -25.02
C LYS A 212 -5.98 -43.09 -26.55
N LEU A 213 -7.14 -42.97 -27.20
CA LEU A 213 -7.23 -42.84 -28.66
C LEU A 213 -6.55 -41.54 -29.14
N LEU A 214 -6.86 -40.40 -28.51
CA LEU A 214 -6.25 -39.12 -28.85
C LEU A 214 -4.74 -39.11 -28.62
N ARG A 215 -4.27 -39.73 -27.53
CA ARG A 215 -2.82 -39.83 -27.26
C ARG A 215 -2.08 -40.59 -28.35
N ALA A 216 -2.72 -41.61 -28.94
CA ALA A 216 -2.13 -42.37 -30.04
C ALA A 216 -2.15 -41.58 -31.35
N SER A 217 -3.28 -40.92 -31.67
CA SER A 217 -3.42 -40.17 -32.93
C SER A 217 -2.61 -38.87 -32.96
N LEU A 218 -2.42 -38.22 -31.81
CA LEU A 218 -1.72 -36.93 -31.69
C LEU A 218 -0.26 -37.08 -31.21
N ALA A 219 0.34 -38.26 -31.28
CA ALA A 219 1.69 -38.50 -30.76
C ALA A 219 2.76 -37.65 -31.46
N ASP A 220 2.74 -37.59 -32.79
CA ASP A 220 3.68 -36.78 -33.57
C ASP A 220 3.41 -35.28 -33.44
N TYR A 221 2.13 -34.90 -33.42
CA TYR A 221 1.68 -33.53 -33.13
C TYR A 221 2.21 -33.04 -31.77
N ALA A 222 2.04 -33.85 -30.73
CA ALA A 222 2.53 -33.57 -29.38
C ALA A 222 4.04 -33.34 -29.36
N LYS A 223 4.81 -34.19 -30.07
CA LYS A 223 6.26 -34.04 -30.18
C LYS A 223 6.67 -32.74 -30.88
N SER A 224 5.98 -32.35 -31.96
CA SER A 224 6.26 -31.11 -32.69
C SER A 224 6.00 -29.84 -31.86
N ARG A 225 5.03 -29.89 -30.94
CA ARG A 225 4.67 -28.80 -30.04
C ARG A 225 5.42 -28.84 -28.68
N GLY A 226 6.37 -29.78 -28.51
CA GLY A 226 7.17 -29.90 -27.29
C GLY A 226 6.46 -30.59 -26.11
N PHE A 227 5.31 -31.20 -26.33
CA PHE A 227 4.67 -32.05 -25.32
C PHE A 227 5.42 -33.39 -25.24
N GLY A 228 6.00 -33.71 -24.08
CA GLY A 228 6.70 -34.96 -23.82
C GLY A 228 8.24 -34.90 -23.84
N SER A 229 8.84 -33.74 -24.12
CA SER A 229 10.23 -33.50 -23.71
C SER A 229 10.26 -33.30 -22.19
N GLU A 230 11.06 -34.09 -21.48
CA GLU A 230 11.38 -33.81 -20.07
C GLU A 230 11.77 -32.33 -19.95
N LYS A 231 11.14 -31.60 -19.02
CA LYS A 231 11.60 -30.26 -18.68
C LYS A 231 13.06 -30.38 -18.27
N ALA A 232 13.95 -29.70 -18.98
CA ALA A 232 15.33 -29.48 -18.57
C ALA A 232 15.30 -28.68 -17.25
N GLY A 233 15.19 -29.39 -16.13
CA GLY A 233 14.96 -28.80 -14.81
C GLY A 233 14.69 -29.82 -13.70
N ASP A 234 14.37 -31.07 -14.02
CA ASP A 234 14.10 -32.13 -13.02
C ASP A 234 15.25 -33.15 -12.94
N LYS A 235 16.47 -32.67 -12.76
CA LYS A 235 17.55 -33.45 -12.15
C LYS A 235 17.95 -32.75 -10.87
N LYS A 236 17.52 -33.31 -9.74
CA LYS A 236 18.01 -32.99 -8.40
C LYS A 236 18.82 -34.17 -7.88
#